data_AF-A0A9C8WGD5-F1
#
_entry.id   AF-A0A9C8WGD5-F1
#
_cell.length_a   1.000
_cell.length_b   1.000
_cell.length_c   1.000
_cell.angle_alpha   90.00
_cell.angle_beta   90.00
_cell.angle_gamma   90.00
#
_symmetry.space_group_name_H-M   'P 1'
#
loop_
_entity.id
_entity.type
_entity.pdbx_description
1 polymer ?
#
loop_
_entity_poly.entity_id
_entity_poly.type
_entity_poly.pdbx_seq_one_letter_code
_entity_poly.pdbx_strand_id
1 'polypeptide(L)'
;MPKRFKIPLLFLIAAAVAVAVYFLPPVHSRLAWRVDAARAKIKYALQPPEQVIFRPGEQQDQESRIDAIVSATLGALTTPSPAPVTPAATAVPLPAQREDATPLPTPSPTPTPTPLPEQVFLKGARHEYQQWNNCGPATLSMALSFWGWEGDQRDTAAYLKPNPRDKNVMPYEMTAFVNEMTDLKAVWRVGGNLDLLKRMLAAGYPVVVEKGFEGPGFDGWMGHYGLLTGYDEAKSVFWVFDSYEGPDSAFTIPYARVLDYWPHFNGVYIIIYPPEKEAEVMALLGEDADKDENYRRAAAEASNAIFAAGTPREQYFAWFNRGDDLVYLDDYGGAAEAYDQAFALYPQIPEEKRPWRVMWYRTGPYWAYFYTQRYYDVIGLATATLGAMSEPVLEESFYWRGLAREATGDVDGALADLREAVRLNPNFSAAQYHLNRLESGQ
;
A
#
# COMPACT_ATOMS: atom_id res chain seq x y z
N MET A 1 53.82 -31.86 0.70
CA MET A 1 52.42 -31.73 1.14
C MET A 1 51.57 -32.85 0.55
N PRO A 2 50.93 -33.70 1.38
CA PRO A 2 50.21 -34.88 0.91
C PRO A 2 48.96 -34.50 0.09
N LYS A 3 48.70 -35.22 -1.00
CA LYS A 3 47.63 -34.96 -2.00
C LYS A 3 46.22 -34.79 -1.40
N ARG A 4 45.97 -35.28 -0.18
CA ARG A 4 44.66 -35.21 0.52
C ARG A 4 44.23 -33.79 0.94
N PHE A 5 45.15 -32.83 1.09
CA PHE A 5 44.80 -31.44 1.44
C PHE A 5 44.59 -30.52 0.21
N LYS A 6 44.95 -30.96 -0.99
CA LYS A 6 44.87 -30.12 -2.20
C LYS A 6 43.44 -29.93 -2.70
N ILE A 7 42.61 -30.96 -2.58
CA ILE A 7 41.21 -30.93 -3.04
C ILE A 7 40.36 -29.94 -2.23
N PRO A 8 40.29 -30.01 -0.88
CA PRO A 8 39.53 -29.02 -0.10
C PRO A 8 40.08 -27.60 -0.25
N LEU A 9 41.40 -27.42 -0.39
CA LEU A 9 42.00 -26.12 -0.65
C LEU A 9 41.61 -25.55 -2.03
N LEU A 10 41.57 -26.39 -3.07
CA LEU A 10 41.10 -25.99 -4.40
C LEU A 10 39.61 -25.61 -4.39
N PHE A 11 38.78 -26.32 -3.63
CA PHE A 11 37.37 -25.94 -3.43
C PHE A 11 37.23 -24.59 -2.72
N LEU A 12 38.02 -24.34 -1.67
CA LEU A 12 38.02 -23.04 -0.97
C LEU A 12 38.47 -21.90 -1.89
N ILE A 13 39.52 -22.12 -2.69
CA ILE A 13 39.99 -21.13 -3.68
C ILE A 13 38.92 -20.89 -4.75
N ALA A 14 38.30 -21.95 -5.28
CA ALA A 14 37.23 -21.82 -6.27
C ALA A 14 36.01 -21.09 -5.70
N ALA A 15 35.63 -21.37 -4.45
CA ALA A 15 34.55 -20.66 -3.76
C ALA A 15 34.90 -19.17 -3.54
N ALA A 16 36.13 -18.87 -3.10
CA ALA A 16 36.60 -17.49 -2.93
C ALA A 16 36.62 -16.73 -4.27
N VAL A 17 37.06 -17.36 -5.35
CA VAL A 17 37.02 -16.78 -6.71
C VAL A 17 35.57 -16.57 -7.15
N ALA A 18 34.66 -17.52 -6.91
CA ALA A 18 33.25 -17.37 -7.25
C ALA A 18 32.61 -16.19 -6.49
N VAL A 19 32.93 -16.02 -5.20
CA VAL A 19 32.50 -14.86 -4.40
C VAL A 19 33.08 -13.56 -4.95
N ALA A 20 34.37 -13.52 -5.27
CA ALA A 20 34.99 -12.34 -5.85
C ALA A 20 34.37 -11.97 -7.21
N VAL A 21 34.10 -12.95 -8.07
CA VAL A 21 33.43 -12.76 -9.36
C VAL A 21 31.99 -12.27 -9.18
N TYR A 22 31.26 -12.77 -8.17
CA TYR A 22 29.91 -12.33 -7.86
C TYR A 22 29.85 -10.82 -7.54
N PHE A 23 30.85 -10.29 -6.83
CA PHE A 23 30.92 -8.86 -6.48
C PHE A 23 31.39 -7.95 -7.62
N LEU A 24 31.74 -8.50 -8.80
CA LEU A 24 31.98 -7.65 -9.97
C LEU A 24 30.67 -6.99 -10.40
N PRO A 25 30.62 -5.65 -10.60
CA PRO A 25 29.38 -4.92 -10.91
C PRO A 25 28.47 -5.53 -12.00
N PRO A 26 28.99 -5.98 -13.17
CA PRO A 26 28.14 -6.55 -14.22
C PRO A 26 27.60 -7.95 -13.89
N VAL A 27 28.24 -8.67 -12.96
CA VAL A 27 27.79 -9.99 -12.49
C VAL A 27 26.78 -9.79 -11.37
N HIS A 28 27.11 -8.94 -10.39
CA HIS A 28 26.25 -8.62 -9.26
C HIS A 28 24.88 -8.12 -9.73
N SER A 29 24.83 -7.13 -10.64
CA SER A 29 23.56 -6.58 -11.13
C SER A 29 22.65 -7.62 -11.81
N ARG A 30 23.23 -8.67 -12.40
CA ARG A 30 22.48 -9.74 -13.08
C ARG A 30 22.08 -10.89 -12.17
N LEU A 31 22.83 -11.13 -11.08
CA LEU A 31 22.63 -12.28 -10.19
C LEU A 31 22.05 -11.93 -8.82
N ALA A 32 22.21 -10.70 -8.33
CA ALA A 32 21.80 -10.31 -6.98
C ALA A 32 20.31 -10.59 -6.72
N TRP A 33 19.43 -10.23 -7.66
CA TRP A 33 18.00 -10.51 -7.53
C TRP A 33 17.68 -12.01 -7.45
N ARG A 34 18.48 -12.88 -8.08
CA ARG A 34 18.31 -14.34 -8.01
C ARG A 34 18.73 -14.88 -6.65
N VAL A 35 19.80 -14.33 -6.07
CA VAL A 35 20.25 -14.64 -4.72
C VAL A 35 19.20 -14.19 -3.70
N ASP A 36 18.68 -12.98 -3.85
CA ASP A 36 17.61 -12.43 -3.00
C ASP A 36 16.33 -13.28 -3.12
N ALA A 37 15.93 -13.66 -4.33
CA ALA A 37 14.78 -14.53 -4.55
C ALA A 37 14.98 -15.92 -3.91
N ALA A 38 16.19 -16.49 -3.98
CA ALA A 38 16.50 -17.77 -3.33
C ALA A 38 16.46 -17.65 -1.80
N ARG A 39 17.02 -16.57 -1.24
CA ARG A 39 16.96 -16.27 0.20
C ARG A 39 15.52 -16.10 0.66
N ALA A 40 14.70 -15.37 -0.10
CA ALA A 40 13.29 -15.18 0.19
C ALA A 40 12.54 -16.51 0.22
N LYS A 41 12.75 -17.38 -0.78
CA LYS A 41 12.16 -18.72 -0.81
C LYS A 41 12.51 -19.55 0.42
N ILE A 42 13.78 -19.52 0.85
CA ILE A 42 14.21 -20.24 2.06
C ILE A 42 13.52 -19.66 3.30
N LYS A 43 13.52 -18.33 3.46
CA LYS A 43 12.88 -17.69 4.62
C LYS A 43 11.38 -17.99 4.67
N TYR A 44 10.67 -17.82 3.57
CA TYR A 44 9.22 -18.06 3.53
C TYR A 44 8.86 -19.54 3.69
N ALA A 45 9.72 -20.47 3.26
CA ALA A 45 9.52 -21.89 3.55
C ALA A 45 9.68 -22.23 5.05
N LEU A 46 10.48 -21.48 5.80
CA LEU A 46 10.69 -21.68 7.25
C LEU A 46 9.73 -20.86 8.12
N GLN A 47 9.36 -19.68 7.64
CA GLN A 47 8.51 -18.70 8.31
C GLN A 47 7.53 -18.14 7.27
N PRO A 48 6.42 -18.86 6.99
CA PRO A 48 5.46 -18.46 5.99
C PRO A 48 4.81 -17.12 6.37
N PRO A 49 4.99 -16.05 5.57
CA PRO A 49 4.48 -14.73 5.91
C PRO A 49 2.94 -14.68 5.99
N GLU A 50 2.25 -15.54 5.23
CA GLU A 50 0.79 -15.70 5.26
C GLU A 50 0.25 -16.23 6.60
N GLN A 51 1.11 -16.84 7.44
CA GLN A 51 0.75 -17.31 8.78
C GLN A 51 0.92 -16.23 9.86
N VAL A 52 1.57 -15.11 9.54
CA VAL A 52 1.71 -13.98 10.48
C VAL A 52 0.35 -13.28 10.60
N ILE A 53 -0.18 -13.24 11.82
CA ILE A 53 -1.45 -12.60 12.14
C ILE A 53 -1.17 -11.44 13.09
N PHE A 54 -1.57 -10.25 12.68
CA PHE A 54 -1.65 -9.09 13.57
C PHE A 54 -3.05 -9.00 14.17
N ARG A 55 -3.13 -8.77 15.48
CA ARG A 55 -4.39 -8.51 16.19
C ARG A 55 -4.29 -7.17 16.91
N PRO A 56 -5.09 -6.18 16.52
CA PRO A 56 -5.11 -4.90 17.23
C PRO A 56 -5.47 -5.09 18.72
N GLY A 57 -4.80 -4.37 19.60
CA GLY A 57 -4.94 -4.43 21.07
C GLY A 57 -4.09 -5.50 21.76
N GLU A 58 -3.58 -6.51 21.05
CA GLU A 58 -2.92 -7.67 21.67
C GLU A 58 -1.64 -7.29 22.44
N GLN A 59 -0.80 -6.42 21.87
CA GLN A 59 0.45 -6.02 22.50
C GLN A 59 0.19 -5.10 23.71
N GLN A 60 -0.81 -4.23 23.64
CA GLN A 60 -1.21 -3.38 24.77
C GLN A 60 -1.77 -4.22 25.93
N ASP A 61 -2.56 -5.25 25.63
CA ASP A 61 -3.06 -6.21 26.63
C ASP A 61 -1.91 -6.95 27.31
N GLN A 62 -0.87 -7.32 26.55
CA GLN A 62 0.30 -8.01 27.09
C GLN A 62 1.11 -7.11 28.03
N GLU A 63 1.40 -5.87 27.64
CA GLU A 63 2.11 -4.91 28.49
C GLU A 63 1.30 -4.57 29.75
N SER A 64 -0.01 -4.34 29.61
CA SER A 64 -0.90 -4.08 30.76
C SER A 64 -0.91 -5.24 31.76
N ARG A 65 -0.81 -6.49 31.28
CA ARG A 65 -0.68 -7.68 32.14
C ARG A 65 0.68 -7.73 32.84
N ILE A 66 1.76 -7.36 32.16
CA ILE A 66 3.10 -7.29 32.76
C ILE A 66 3.12 -6.24 33.87
N ASP A 67 2.60 -5.03 33.61
CA ASP A 67 2.50 -3.96 34.61
C ASP A 67 1.67 -4.36 35.82
N ALA A 68 0.56 -5.08 35.59
CA ALA A 68 -0.26 -5.63 36.67
C ALA A 68 0.50 -6.67 37.50
N ILE A 69 1.29 -7.56 36.87
CA ILE A 69 2.14 -8.53 37.57
C ILE A 69 3.23 -7.83 38.37
N VAL A 70 3.90 -6.84 37.79
CA VAL A 70 4.94 -6.04 38.46
C VAL A 70 4.35 -5.31 39.67
N SER A 71 3.21 -4.63 39.49
CA SER A 71 2.50 -3.94 40.56
C SER A 71 2.04 -4.89 41.66
N ALA A 72 1.50 -6.06 41.31
CA ALA A 72 1.10 -7.09 42.28
C ALA A 72 2.31 -7.65 43.05
N THR A 73 3.45 -7.84 42.37
CA THR A 73 4.70 -8.31 42.97
C THR A 73 5.28 -7.26 43.94
N LEU A 74 5.27 -5.99 43.55
CA LEU A 74 5.69 -4.87 44.40
C LEU A 74 4.74 -4.69 45.60
N GLY A 75 3.43 -4.80 45.40
CA GLY A 75 2.43 -4.74 46.46
C GLY A 75 2.50 -5.91 47.45
N ALA A 76 2.86 -7.11 46.98
CA ALA A 76 3.10 -8.27 47.82
C ALA A 76 4.33 -8.11 48.73
N LEU A 77 5.28 -7.23 48.36
CA LEU A 77 6.46 -6.90 49.17
C LEU A 77 6.19 -5.83 50.24
N THR A 78 5.02 -5.17 50.24
CA THR A 78 4.78 -3.98 51.06
C THR A 78 3.54 -4.01 51.98
N THR A 79 2.85 -5.13 52.18
CA THR A 79 1.60 -5.10 52.99
C THR A 79 1.81 -5.38 54.49
N PRO A 80 1.12 -4.59 55.34
CA PRO A 80 0.14 -5.17 56.26
C PRO A 80 -1.30 -4.71 55.96
N SER A 81 -2.19 -5.71 56.01
CA SER A 81 -3.64 -5.79 56.27
C SER A 81 -4.64 -4.73 55.74
N PRO A 82 -5.72 -5.14 55.03
CA PRO A 82 -6.76 -4.24 54.52
C PRO A 82 -7.91 -4.00 55.51
N ALA A 83 -8.55 -2.83 55.40
CA ALA A 83 -9.84 -2.48 56.00
C ALA A 83 -11.01 -2.74 55.00
N PRO A 84 -12.27 -2.90 55.45
CA PRO A 84 -13.37 -3.39 54.63
C PRO A 84 -14.06 -2.29 53.81
N VAL A 85 -14.46 -2.64 52.59
CA VAL A 85 -15.28 -1.81 51.68
C VAL A 85 -16.76 -2.25 51.67
N THR A 86 -17.66 -1.28 51.54
CA THR A 86 -19.13 -1.41 51.51
C THR A 86 -19.65 -1.27 50.05
N PRO A 87 -20.79 -1.87 49.65
CA PRO A 87 -21.14 -1.99 48.23
C PRO A 87 -22.23 -1.03 47.69
N ALA A 88 -22.12 -0.79 46.37
CA ALA A 88 -23.14 -0.61 45.32
C ALA A 88 -24.01 0.68 45.23
N ALA A 89 -24.15 1.22 44.00
CA ALA A 89 -25.37 1.10 43.17
C ALA A 89 -25.27 1.79 41.77
N THR A 90 -25.54 0.99 40.73
CA THR A 90 -26.41 1.11 39.55
C THR A 90 -26.70 2.45 38.82
N ALA A 91 -26.67 2.36 37.48
CA ALA A 91 -27.02 3.35 36.46
C ALA A 91 -28.54 3.52 36.21
N VAL A 92 -28.92 4.65 35.57
CA VAL A 92 -30.24 4.88 34.92
C VAL A 92 -30.05 5.71 33.62
N PRO A 93 -30.84 5.48 32.55
CA PRO A 93 -30.66 6.11 31.23
C PRO A 93 -31.56 7.35 30.98
N LEU A 94 -31.25 8.15 29.95
CA LEU A 94 -32.05 9.27 29.44
C LEU A 94 -32.51 9.02 27.98
N PRO A 95 -33.62 9.65 27.51
CA PRO A 95 -34.41 9.19 26.38
C PRO A 95 -34.05 9.80 25.01
N ALA A 96 -34.53 9.12 23.97
CA ALA A 96 -34.48 9.50 22.56
C ALA A 96 -35.32 10.74 22.22
N GLN A 97 -34.81 11.58 21.32
CA GLN A 97 -35.59 12.57 20.57
C GLN A 97 -35.67 12.19 19.08
N ARG A 98 -36.88 12.30 18.53
CA ARG A 98 -37.19 12.31 17.10
C ARG A 98 -36.86 13.69 16.55
N GLU A 99 -36.26 13.72 15.37
CA GLU A 99 -36.28 14.90 14.50
C GLU A 99 -37.07 14.59 13.22
N ASP A 100 -37.86 15.58 12.82
CA ASP A 100 -38.78 15.57 11.69
C ASP A 100 -38.03 15.60 10.34
N ALA A 101 -38.49 14.76 9.40
CA ALA A 101 -37.98 14.76 8.04
C ALA A 101 -38.52 15.99 7.26
N THR A 102 -37.61 16.84 6.81
CA THR A 102 -37.88 17.92 5.84
C THR A 102 -37.85 17.32 4.42
N PRO A 103 -38.77 17.68 3.50
CA PRO A 103 -38.81 17.10 2.16
C PRO A 103 -37.60 17.52 1.31
N LEU A 104 -36.98 16.55 0.65
CA LEU A 104 -35.89 16.74 -0.31
C LEU A 104 -36.39 17.53 -1.55
N PRO A 105 -35.55 18.44 -2.12
CA PRO A 105 -35.84 19.06 -3.40
C PRO A 105 -35.84 18.01 -4.53
N THR A 106 -36.76 18.20 -5.48
CA THR A 106 -36.88 17.39 -6.69
C THR A 106 -35.63 17.58 -7.57
N PRO A 107 -34.97 16.50 -8.05
CA PRO A 107 -33.83 16.62 -8.94
C PRO A 107 -34.26 17.25 -10.28
N SER A 108 -33.50 18.25 -10.72
CA SER A 108 -33.59 18.73 -12.11
C SER A 108 -33.17 17.62 -13.08
N PRO A 109 -33.77 17.53 -14.27
CA PRO A 109 -33.40 16.52 -15.25
C PRO A 109 -31.95 16.75 -15.71
N THR A 110 -31.07 15.82 -15.33
CA THR A 110 -29.71 15.73 -15.83
C THR A 110 -29.77 15.44 -17.34
N PRO A 111 -29.04 16.18 -18.19
CA PRO A 111 -28.97 15.86 -19.61
C PRO A 111 -28.47 14.44 -19.80
N THR A 112 -29.19 13.65 -20.60
CA THR A 112 -28.78 12.29 -20.97
C THR A 112 -27.38 12.37 -21.59
N PRO A 113 -26.36 11.73 -21.01
CA PRO A 113 -25.00 11.81 -21.52
C PRO A 113 -24.94 11.24 -22.94
N THR A 114 -24.12 11.86 -23.79
CA THR A 114 -23.81 11.32 -25.11
C THR A 114 -23.29 9.89 -24.95
N PRO A 115 -23.85 8.89 -25.66
CA PRO A 115 -23.39 7.52 -25.55
C PRO A 115 -21.92 7.43 -25.94
N LEU A 116 -21.13 6.73 -25.12
CA LEU A 116 -19.72 6.49 -25.40
C LEU A 116 -19.58 5.63 -26.67
N PRO A 117 -18.47 5.75 -27.42
CA PRO A 117 -18.18 4.84 -28.53
C PRO A 117 -18.21 3.38 -28.07
N GLU A 118 -18.66 2.45 -28.93
CA GLU A 118 -18.70 1.01 -28.59
C GLU A 118 -17.31 0.40 -28.39
N GLN A 119 -16.29 0.98 -29.02
CA GLN A 119 -14.91 0.53 -28.91
C GLN A 119 -13.96 1.73 -29.02
N VAL A 120 -12.92 1.73 -28.20
CA VAL A 120 -11.83 2.71 -28.22
C VAL A 120 -10.51 1.97 -28.09
N PHE A 121 -9.51 2.36 -28.88
CA PHE A 121 -8.14 1.90 -28.72
C PHE A 121 -7.17 3.04 -29.01
N LEU A 122 -6.50 3.51 -27.97
CA LEU A 122 -5.53 4.59 -28.00
C LEU A 122 -4.16 4.02 -28.39
N LYS A 123 -3.68 4.40 -29.57
CA LYS A 123 -2.36 4.02 -30.09
C LYS A 123 -1.34 5.09 -29.69
N GLY A 124 -0.13 4.68 -29.33
CA GLY A 124 0.97 5.62 -29.07
C GLY A 124 1.85 5.22 -27.89
N ALA A 125 1.32 4.49 -26.92
CA ALA A 125 2.11 3.96 -25.83
C ALA A 125 3.09 2.88 -26.32
N ARG A 126 4.33 2.94 -25.84
CA ARG A 126 5.35 1.91 -26.01
C ARG A 126 5.33 0.99 -24.81
N HIS A 127 5.39 -0.31 -25.05
CA HIS A 127 5.52 -1.30 -23.97
C HIS A 127 6.93 -1.28 -23.36
N GLU A 128 7.00 -1.54 -22.06
CA GLU A 128 8.25 -1.79 -21.35
C GLU A 128 8.08 -2.87 -20.28
N TYR A 129 8.88 -3.94 -20.36
CA TYR A 129 8.94 -4.96 -19.30
C TYR A 129 9.65 -4.41 -18.06
N GLN A 130 9.07 -4.66 -16.88
CA GLN A 130 9.65 -4.17 -15.64
C GLN A 130 10.96 -4.88 -15.28
N GLN A 131 11.88 -4.10 -14.71
CA GLN A 131 12.99 -4.62 -13.92
C GLN A 131 12.50 -5.00 -12.50
N TRP A 132 13.42 -5.41 -11.65
CA TRP A 132 13.11 -5.91 -10.30
C TRP A 132 12.36 -4.88 -9.43
N ASN A 133 11.12 -5.20 -9.05
CA ASN A 133 10.18 -4.31 -8.34
C ASN A 133 9.94 -2.96 -9.04
N ASN A 134 9.92 -2.90 -10.37
CA ASN A 134 9.75 -1.67 -11.15
C ASN A 134 8.38 -1.54 -11.84
N CYS A 135 7.32 -2.18 -11.33
CA CYS A 135 5.99 -2.10 -11.95
C CYS A 135 5.46 -0.65 -12.07
N GLY A 136 5.59 0.16 -11.01
CA GLY A 136 5.24 1.58 -11.01
C GLY A 136 6.06 2.38 -12.02
N PRO A 137 7.42 2.39 -11.92
CA PRO A 137 8.29 3.10 -12.85
C PRO A 137 8.09 2.72 -14.32
N ALA A 138 7.95 1.42 -14.62
CA ALA A 138 7.71 0.94 -15.98
C ALA A 138 6.33 1.36 -16.49
N THR A 139 5.27 1.21 -15.68
CA THR A 139 3.92 1.65 -16.06
C THR A 139 3.85 3.16 -16.28
N LEU A 140 4.54 3.96 -15.47
CA LEU A 140 4.61 5.41 -15.67
C LEU A 140 5.32 5.77 -16.98
N SER A 141 6.45 5.11 -17.27
CA SER A 141 7.18 5.26 -18.53
C SER A 141 6.30 4.94 -19.74
N MET A 142 5.57 3.82 -19.70
CA MET A 142 4.60 3.46 -20.75
C MET A 142 3.51 4.53 -20.92
N ALA A 143 2.97 5.06 -19.82
CA ALA A 143 1.93 6.10 -19.87
C ALA A 143 2.45 7.43 -20.44
N LEU A 144 3.65 7.85 -20.05
CA LEU A 144 4.30 9.06 -20.55
C LEU A 144 4.66 8.95 -22.04
N SER A 145 5.04 7.76 -22.51
CA SER A 145 5.37 7.53 -23.92
C SER A 145 4.19 7.79 -24.87
N PHE A 146 2.94 7.65 -24.40
CA PHE A 146 1.75 8.02 -25.15
C PHE A 146 1.73 9.52 -25.50
N TRP A 147 2.26 10.35 -24.62
CA TRP A 147 2.39 11.80 -24.79
C TRP A 147 3.72 12.23 -25.45
N GLY A 148 4.47 11.27 -26.01
CA GLY A 148 5.71 11.54 -26.74
C GLY A 148 6.94 11.72 -25.84
N TRP A 149 6.87 11.42 -24.55
CA TRP A 149 8.04 11.44 -23.68
C TRP A 149 9.04 10.34 -24.08
N GLU A 150 10.31 10.71 -24.23
CA GLU A 150 11.35 9.84 -24.81
C GLU A 150 12.14 8.99 -23.80
N GLY A 151 11.92 9.18 -22.50
CA GLY A 151 12.61 8.42 -21.45
C GLY A 151 12.12 6.97 -21.29
N ASP A 152 12.63 6.30 -20.25
CA ASP A 152 12.23 4.94 -19.88
C ASP A 152 12.14 4.70 -18.36
N GLN A 153 11.87 3.44 -17.96
CA GLN A 153 11.70 3.10 -16.54
C GLN A 153 12.92 3.45 -15.66
N ARG A 154 14.12 3.63 -16.24
CA ARG A 154 15.32 3.99 -15.47
C ARG A 154 15.26 5.46 -15.03
N ASP A 155 14.73 6.33 -15.88
CA ASP A 155 14.56 7.75 -15.58
C ASP A 155 13.48 7.92 -14.52
N THR A 156 12.34 7.23 -14.66
CA THR A 156 11.28 7.26 -13.65
C THR A 156 11.72 6.61 -12.34
N ALA A 157 12.40 5.46 -12.38
CA ALA A 157 12.87 4.77 -11.17
C ALA A 157 13.92 5.57 -10.39
N ALA A 158 14.77 6.36 -11.06
CA ALA A 158 15.77 7.19 -10.37
C ALA A 158 15.14 8.22 -9.42
N TYR A 159 13.92 8.68 -9.73
CA TYR A 159 13.15 9.58 -8.87
C TYR A 159 12.26 8.81 -7.89
N LEU A 160 11.47 7.87 -8.40
CA LEU A 160 10.43 7.16 -7.65
C LEU A 160 10.99 6.15 -6.64
N LYS A 161 12.24 5.69 -6.85
CA LYS A 161 12.86 4.65 -6.04
C LYS A 161 14.30 5.03 -5.70
N PRO A 162 14.51 6.03 -4.81
CA PRO A 162 15.85 6.41 -4.38
C PRO A 162 16.62 5.23 -3.76
N ASN A 163 15.90 4.24 -3.22
CA ASN A 163 16.40 2.92 -2.90
C ASN A 163 16.00 1.90 -3.99
N PRO A 164 16.94 1.31 -4.75
CA PRO A 164 16.62 0.29 -5.75
C PRO A 164 15.94 -0.96 -5.18
N ARG A 165 16.06 -1.19 -3.86
CA ARG A 165 15.46 -2.33 -3.16
C ARG A 165 14.02 -2.08 -2.72
N ASP A 166 13.55 -0.85 -2.81
CA ASP A 166 12.18 -0.48 -2.53
C ASP A 166 11.21 -1.36 -3.34
N LYS A 167 10.18 -1.82 -2.63
CA LYS A 167 9.16 -2.74 -3.12
C LYS A 167 7.94 -2.01 -3.67
N ASN A 168 7.80 -0.73 -3.37
CA ASN A 168 6.61 0.05 -3.65
C ASN A 168 6.96 1.37 -4.34
N VAL A 169 5.97 1.92 -5.05
CA VAL A 169 5.94 3.32 -5.49
C VAL A 169 4.50 3.78 -5.30
N MET A 170 4.31 4.85 -4.54
CA MET A 170 3.01 5.39 -4.20
C MET A 170 2.46 6.29 -5.34
N PRO A 171 1.12 6.39 -5.52
CA PRO A 171 0.52 7.24 -6.55
C PRO A 171 0.93 8.72 -6.47
N TYR A 172 1.14 9.24 -5.25
CA TYR A 172 1.58 10.62 -5.07
C TYR A 172 3.01 10.84 -5.61
N GLU A 173 3.90 9.85 -5.53
CA GLU A 173 5.26 9.94 -6.07
C GLU A 173 5.23 9.94 -7.60
N MET A 174 4.39 9.10 -8.20
CA MET A 174 4.19 9.07 -9.65
C MET A 174 3.66 10.40 -10.17
N THR A 175 2.66 10.97 -9.50
CA THR A 175 2.10 12.26 -9.91
C THR A 175 3.05 13.43 -9.64
N ALA A 176 3.83 13.40 -8.55
CA ALA A 176 4.90 14.37 -8.32
C ALA A 176 5.95 14.33 -9.43
N PHE A 177 6.42 13.14 -9.83
CA PHE A 177 7.35 12.99 -10.95
C PHE A 177 6.80 13.65 -12.23
N VAL A 178 5.53 13.38 -12.59
CA VAL A 178 4.95 13.98 -13.79
C VAL A 178 4.92 15.51 -13.67
N ASN A 179 4.41 16.03 -12.56
CA ASN A 179 4.21 17.47 -12.36
C ASN A 179 5.52 18.26 -12.20
N GLU A 180 6.60 17.62 -11.72
CA GLU A 180 7.87 18.29 -11.41
C GLU A 180 8.96 18.03 -12.44
N MET A 181 8.93 16.89 -13.13
CA MET A 181 10.01 16.43 -14.00
C MET A 181 9.63 16.41 -15.49
N THR A 182 8.39 16.77 -15.85
CA THR A 182 7.90 16.80 -17.23
C THR A 182 7.08 18.06 -17.52
N ASP A 183 6.79 18.32 -18.79
CA ASP A 183 5.88 19.41 -19.21
C ASP A 183 4.39 19.00 -19.15
N LEU A 184 4.09 17.83 -18.58
CA LEU A 184 2.73 17.31 -18.42
C LEU A 184 2.19 17.57 -17.01
N LYS A 185 0.89 17.34 -16.83
CA LYS A 185 0.23 17.30 -15.53
C LYS A 185 -0.30 15.91 -15.24
N ALA A 186 -0.40 15.58 -13.95
CA ALA A 186 -1.06 14.38 -13.48
C ALA A 186 -2.02 14.66 -12.32
N VAL A 187 -3.17 13.98 -12.35
CA VAL A 187 -4.12 13.91 -11.25
C VAL A 187 -4.35 12.46 -10.88
N TRP A 188 -4.47 12.18 -9.58
CA TRP A 188 -4.85 10.86 -9.10
C TRP A 188 -5.98 10.97 -8.08
N ARG A 189 -6.80 9.93 -8.02
CA ARG A 189 -8.02 9.84 -7.19
C ARG A 189 -8.28 8.37 -6.84
N VAL A 190 -9.26 8.16 -5.97
CA VAL A 190 -9.74 6.85 -5.50
C VAL A 190 -11.21 6.65 -5.87
N GLY A 191 -11.77 5.48 -5.54
CA GLY A 191 -13.17 5.17 -5.79
C GLY A 191 -13.54 5.17 -7.28
N GLY A 192 -12.59 4.84 -8.15
CA GLY A 192 -12.86 4.75 -9.58
C GLY A 192 -13.84 3.62 -9.91
N ASN A 193 -14.61 3.80 -10.98
CA ASN A 193 -15.56 2.81 -11.47
C ASN A 193 -15.42 2.58 -12.99
N LEU A 194 -16.11 1.56 -13.50
CA LEU A 194 -16.03 1.16 -14.91
C LEU A 194 -16.41 2.30 -15.87
N ASP A 195 -17.43 3.09 -15.52
CA ASP A 195 -17.90 4.19 -16.36
C ASP A 195 -16.88 5.33 -16.45
N LEU A 196 -16.23 5.65 -15.33
CA LEU A 196 -15.14 6.62 -15.30
C LEU A 196 -13.98 6.17 -16.20
N LEU A 197 -13.54 4.90 -16.07
CA LEU A 197 -12.44 4.38 -16.90
C LEU A 197 -12.78 4.49 -18.39
N LYS A 198 -13.98 4.06 -18.79
CA LYS A 198 -14.42 4.14 -20.19
C LYS A 198 -14.52 5.59 -20.68
N ARG A 199 -15.04 6.49 -19.84
CA ARG A 199 -15.17 7.93 -20.17
C ARG A 199 -13.82 8.58 -20.42
N MET A 200 -12.82 8.31 -19.57
CA MET A 200 -11.45 8.81 -19.75
C MET A 200 -10.81 8.27 -21.02
N LEU A 201 -10.92 6.95 -21.25
CA LEU A 201 -10.39 6.31 -22.45
C LEU A 201 -11.05 6.85 -23.73
N ALA A 202 -12.37 7.02 -23.72
CA ALA A 202 -13.12 7.58 -24.85
C ALA A 202 -12.76 9.04 -25.15
N ALA A 203 -12.38 9.81 -24.13
CA ALA A 203 -11.88 11.17 -24.29
C ALA A 203 -10.40 11.24 -24.71
N GLY A 204 -9.72 10.10 -24.86
CA GLY A 204 -8.34 10.04 -25.35
C GLY A 204 -7.27 10.03 -24.26
N TYR A 205 -7.64 9.76 -23.01
CA TYR A 205 -6.69 9.69 -21.88
C TYR A 205 -6.47 8.22 -21.46
N PRO A 206 -5.26 7.66 -21.68
CA PRO A 206 -4.87 6.42 -21.04
C PRO A 206 -4.94 6.53 -19.52
N VAL A 207 -5.31 5.45 -18.85
CA VAL A 207 -5.52 5.44 -17.39
C VAL A 207 -4.54 4.46 -16.76
N VAL A 208 -3.68 4.97 -15.88
CA VAL A 208 -2.87 4.09 -15.02
C VAL A 208 -3.73 3.69 -13.83
N VAL A 209 -3.79 2.40 -13.53
CA VAL A 209 -4.52 1.85 -12.38
C VAL A 209 -3.56 1.10 -11.47
N GLU A 210 -3.72 1.27 -10.16
CA GLU A 210 -3.05 0.44 -9.14
C GLU A 210 -4.01 -0.67 -8.73
N LYS A 211 -3.58 -1.93 -8.75
CA LYS A 211 -4.43 -3.09 -8.51
C LYS A 211 -3.68 -4.21 -7.81
N GLY A 212 -4.43 -5.15 -7.22
CA GLY A 212 -3.85 -6.42 -6.82
C GLY A 212 -3.35 -7.23 -8.01
N PHE A 213 -2.42 -8.14 -7.73
CA PHE A 213 -1.92 -9.08 -8.70
C PHE A 213 -1.64 -10.44 -8.06
N GLU A 214 -2.16 -11.47 -8.71
CA GLU A 214 -1.89 -12.87 -8.48
C GLU A 214 -1.76 -13.51 -9.87
N GLY A 215 -0.75 -14.35 -10.08
CA GLY A 215 -0.51 -14.89 -11.42
C GLY A 215 0.43 -16.10 -11.42
N PRO A 216 0.47 -16.85 -12.53
CA PRO A 216 1.34 -18.00 -12.67
C PRO A 216 2.81 -17.65 -12.42
N GLY A 217 3.47 -18.40 -11.55
CA GLY A 217 4.88 -18.17 -11.20
C GLY A 217 5.10 -17.08 -10.13
N PHE A 218 4.04 -16.47 -9.62
CA PHE A 218 4.07 -15.57 -8.47
C PHE A 218 3.35 -16.21 -7.27
N ASP A 219 3.95 -16.09 -6.09
CA ASP A 219 3.44 -16.70 -4.86
C ASP A 219 2.78 -15.65 -3.96
N GLY A 220 1.48 -15.84 -3.72
CA GLY A 220 0.59 -14.94 -2.99
C GLY A 220 0.17 -13.70 -3.78
N TRP A 221 -0.21 -12.66 -3.04
CA TRP A 221 -0.74 -11.39 -3.56
C TRP A 221 0.30 -10.26 -3.47
N MET A 222 0.33 -9.36 -4.46
CA MET A 222 1.09 -8.11 -4.43
C MET A 222 0.31 -6.96 -5.08
N GLY A 223 0.76 -5.72 -4.83
CA GLY A 223 0.37 -4.56 -5.62
C GLY A 223 1.05 -4.55 -6.98
N HIS A 224 0.35 -4.02 -7.97
CA HIS A 224 0.82 -3.91 -9.35
C HIS A 224 0.13 -2.76 -10.07
N TYR A 225 0.84 -2.15 -11.02
CA TYR A 225 0.28 -1.12 -11.87
C TYR A 225 -0.01 -1.67 -13.27
N GLY A 226 -1.05 -1.15 -13.91
CA GLY A 226 -1.35 -1.42 -15.31
C GLY A 226 -1.79 -0.16 -16.04
N LEU A 227 -1.56 -0.11 -17.35
CA LEU A 227 -1.97 1.00 -18.20
C LEU A 227 -3.12 0.58 -19.12
N LEU A 228 -4.31 1.11 -18.86
CA LEU A 228 -5.47 0.94 -19.73
C LEU A 228 -5.37 1.93 -20.90
N THR A 229 -5.53 1.42 -22.12
CA THR A 229 -5.42 2.19 -23.38
C THR A 229 -6.65 2.05 -24.27
N GLY A 230 -7.68 1.35 -23.83
CA GLY A 230 -8.89 1.21 -24.62
C GLY A 230 -9.87 0.23 -24.03
N TYR A 231 -11.04 0.11 -24.64
CA TYR A 231 -12.08 -0.82 -24.26
C TYR A 231 -12.88 -1.28 -25.48
N ASP A 232 -13.60 -2.39 -25.35
CA ASP A 232 -14.47 -2.97 -26.37
C ASP A 232 -15.73 -3.52 -25.67
N GLU A 233 -16.85 -2.80 -25.81
CA GLU A 233 -18.11 -3.14 -25.14
C GLU A 233 -18.65 -4.48 -25.58
N ALA A 234 -18.57 -4.79 -26.87
CA ALA A 234 -19.10 -6.03 -27.43
C ALA A 234 -18.39 -7.27 -26.85
N LYS A 235 -17.14 -7.13 -26.43
CA LYS A 235 -16.33 -8.20 -25.84
C LYS A 235 -16.18 -8.10 -24.33
N SER A 236 -16.58 -6.98 -23.72
CA SER A 236 -16.35 -6.69 -22.29
C SER A 236 -14.88 -6.76 -21.89
N VAL A 237 -13.99 -6.15 -22.68
CA VAL A 237 -12.53 -6.17 -22.45
C VAL A 237 -11.89 -4.79 -22.49
N PHE A 238 -10.86 -4.59 -21.68
CA PHE A 238 -9.92 -3.48 -21.80
C PHE A 238 -8.70 -3.86 -22.63
N TRP A 239 -8.16 -2.91 -23.38
CA TRP A 239 -6.80 -2.99 -23.94
C TRP A 239 -5.80 -2.48 -22.91
N VAL A 240 -4.80 -3.30 -22.59
CA VAL A 240 -3.88 -3.05 -21.47
C VAL A 240 -2.43 -3.28 -21.87
N PHE A 241 -1.57 -2.36 -21.45
CA PHE A 241 -0.14 -2.60 -21.33
C PHE A 241 0.16 -2.97 -19.88
N ASP A 242 0.80 -4.12 -19.67
CA ASP A 242 1.20 -4.61 -18.36
C ASP A 242 2.71 -4.87 -18.37
N SER A 243 3.43 -4.37 -17.37
CA SER A 243 4.89 -4.47 -17.32
C SER A 243 5.38 -5.84 -16.84
N TYR A 244 4.50 -6.68 -16.29
CA TYR A 244 4.82 -8.00 -15.74
C TYR A 244 4.29 -9.15 -16.62
N GLU A 245 3.05 -9.06 -17.10
CA GLU A 245 2.41 -10.07 -17.95
C GLU A 245 2.13 -9.58 -19.38
N GLY A 246 1.87 -10.53 -20.28
CA GLY A 246 1.47 -10.25 -21.66
C GLY A 246 2.61 -10.08 -22.67
N PRO A 247 2.25 -9.93 -23.96
CA PRO A 247 3.20 -9.65 -25.03
C PRO A 247 3.80 -8.25 -24.92
N ASP A 248 4.79 -7.93 -25.75
CA ASP A 248 5.41 -6.60 -25.89
C ASP A 248 4.50 -5.59 -26.62
N SER A 249 3.19 -5.71 -26.40
CA SER A 249 2.13 -4.93 -27.03
C SER A 249 0.88 -4.97 -26.16
N ALA A 250 -0.05 -4.03 -26.42
CA ALA A 250 -1.34 -4.04 -25.73
C ALA A 250 -2.08 -5.35 -26.00
N PHE A 251 -2.63 -5.96 -24.95
CA PHE A 251 -3.48 -7.14 -25.04
C PHE A 251 -4.80 -6.92 -24.29
N THR A 252 -5.79 -7.76 -24.60
CA THR A 252 -7.12 -7.59 -24.01
C THR A 252 -7.27 -8.38 -22.71
N ILE A 253 -7.82 -7.74 -21.68
CA ILE A 253 -8.26 -8.41 -20.45
C ILE A 253 -9.74 -8.15 -20.18
N PRO A 254 -10.51 -9.12 -19.66
CA PRO A 254 -11.91 -8.90 -19.30
C PRO A 254 -12.09 -7.77 -18.27
N TYR A 255 -13.17 -7.00 -18.38
CA TYR A 255 -13.55 -5.98 -17.39
C TYR A 255 -13.58 -6.56 -15.98
N ALA A 256 -14.20 -7.74 -15.82
CA ALA A 256 -14.28 -8.44 -14.55
C ALA A 256 -12.89 -8.66 -13.92
N ARG A 257 -11.88 -9.04 -14.70
CA ARG A 257 -10.53 -9.28 -14.18
C ARG A 257 -9.88 -8.00 -13.63
N VAL A 258 -10.16 -6.83 -14.21
CA VAL A 258 -9.70 -5.56 -13.62
C VAL A 258 -10.48 -5.29 -12.34
N LEU A 259 -11.80 -5.44 -12.38
CA LEU A 259 -12.70 -5.14 -11.26
C LEU A 259 -12.56 -6.12 -10.08
N ASP A 260 -11.99 -7.31 -10.28
CA ASP A 260 -11.68 -8.26 -9.20
C ASP A 260 -10.48 -7.80 -8.35
N TYR A 261 -9.53 -7.04 -8.96
CA TYR A 261 -8.27 -6.69 -8.31
C TYR A 261 -8.09 -5.20 -8.05
N TRP A 262 -8.76 -4.34 -8.82
CA TRP A 262 -8.68 -2.88 -8.68
C TRP A 262 -9.25 -2.37 -7.35
N PRO A 263 -10.36 -2.93 -6.81
CA PRO A 263 -10.84 -2.59 -5.47
C PRO A 263 -9.86 -2.94 -4.34
N HIS A 264 -8.89 -3.84 -4.56
CA HIS A 264 -7.86 -4.10 -3.54
C HIS A 264 -7.02 -2.86 -3.22
N PHE A 265 -7.01 -1.87 -4.13
CA PHE A 265 -6.31 -0.60 -4.02
C PHE A 265 -7.27 0.58 -4.10
N ASN A 266 -8.48 0.44 -3.55
CA ASN A 266 -9.47 1.51 -3.49
C ASN A 266 -9.82 2.14 -4.85
N GLY A 267 -9.73 1.38 -5.94
CA GLY A 267 -10.02 1.92 -7.26
C GLY A 267 -9.11 3.10 -7.64
N VAL A 268 -7.84 3.09 -7.22
CA VAL A 268 -6.87 4.16 -7.56
C VAL A 268 -6.68 4.27 -9.07
N TYR A 269 -6.77 5.49 -9.58
CA TYR A 269 -6.43 5.81 -10.96
C TYR A 269 -5.61 7.09 -11.05
N ILE A 270 -4.74 7.13 -12.07
CA ILE A 270 -3.92 8.30 -12.42
C ILE A 270 -4.20 8.66 -13.88
N ILE A 271 -4.50 9.94 -14.11
CA ILE A 271 -4.68 10.53 -15.44
C ILE A 271 -3.54 11.50 -15.69
N ILE A 272 -2.81 11.28 -16.78
CA ILE A 272 -1.72 12.15 -17.25
C ILE A 272 -2.21 12.90 -18.49
N TYR A 273 -1.98 14.21 -18.54
CA TYR A 273 -2.49 15.08 -19.59
C TYR A 273 -1.62 16.32 -19.81
N PRO A 274 -1.61 16.90 -21.04
CA PRO A 274 -1.00 18.20 -21.29
C PRO A 274 -1.71 19.32 -20.50
N PRO A 275 -1.01 20.36 -20.01
CA PRO A 275 -1.61 21.42 -19.19
C PRO A 275 -2.85 22.09 -19.82
N GLU A 276 -2.89 22.25 -21.14
CA GLU A 276 -4.03 22.82 -21.88
C GLU A 276 -5.30 21.96 -21.82
N LYS A 277 -5.20 20.70 -21.40
CA LYS A 277 -6.32 19.75 -21.24
C LYS A 277 -6.90 19.71 -19.82
N GLU A 278 -6.35 20.47 -18.88
CA GLU A 278 -6.74 20.41 -17.47
C GLU A 278 -8.24 20.64 -17.24
N ALA A 279 -8.82 21.66 -17.87
CA ALA A 279 -10.25 21.96 -17.74
C ALA A 279 -11.14 20.81 -18.26
N GLU A 280 -10.70 20.13 -19.32
CA GLU A 280 -11.41 18.98 -19.89
C GLU A 280 -11.35 17.78 -18.94
N VAL A 281 -10.17 17.49 -18.39
CA VAL A 281 -9.97 16.39 -17.42
C VAL A 281 -10.79 16.62 -16.16
N MET A 282 -10.78 17.83 -15.59
CA MET A 282 -11.59 18.14 -14.40
C MET A 282 -13.09 18.02 -14.70
N ALA A 283 -13.55 18.41 -15.88
CA ALA A 283 -14.94 18.22 -16.28
C ALA A 283 -15.32 16.73 -16.43
N LEU A 284 -14.40 15.89 -16.94
CA LEU A 284 -14.61 14.44 -17.08
C LEU A 284 -14.66 13.72 -15.73
N LEU A 285 -13.85 14.15 -14.77
CA LEU A 285 -13.88 13.69 -13.37
C LEU A 285 -15.20 14.05 -12.69
N GLY A 286 -15.80 15.19 -13.03
CA GLY A 286 -17.05 15.64 -12.41
C GLY A 286 -16.87 15.90 -10.92
N GLU A 287 -17.68 15.25 -10.08
CA GLU A 287 -17.58 15.38 -8.62
C GLU A 287 -16.22 14.92 -8.08
N ASP A 288 -15.55 13.98 -8.76
CA ASP A 288 -14.22 13.51 -8.38
C ASP A 288 -13.11 14.56 -8.65
N ALA A 289 -13.42 15.67 -9.31
CA ALA A 289 -12.47 16.75 -9.52
C ALA A 289 -12.06 17.39 -8.19
N ASP A 290 -13.00 17.57 -7.26
CA ASP A 290 -12.69 17.95 -5.89
C ASP A 290 -12.18 16.73 -5.13
N LYS A 291 -11.00 16.87 -4.52
CA LYS A 291 -10.34 15.73 -3.88
C LYS A 291 -11.10 15.30 -2.63
N ASP A 292 -11.62 16.22 -1.83
CA ASP A 292 -12.31 15.87 -0.59
C ASP A 292 -13.67 15.22 -0.88
N GLU A 293 -14.41 15.73 -1.86
CA GLU A 293 -15.65 15.07 -2.32
C GLU A 293 -15.37 13.68 -2.90
N ASN A 294 -14.28 13.49 -3.66
CA ASN A 294 -13.88 12.16 -4.14
C ASN A 294 -13.70 11.18 -2.98
N TYR A 295 -12.97 11.56 -1.92
CA TYR A 295 -12.75 10.71 -0.76
C TYR A 295 -14.01 10.48 0.08
N ARG A 296 -14.89 11.47 0.22
CA ARG A 296 -16.20 11.29 0.88
C ARG A 296 -17.06 10.27 0.11
N ARG A 297 -17.10 10.37 -1.22
CA ARG A 297 -17.81 9.41 -2.08
C ARG A 297 -17.20 8.02 -1.99
N ALA A 298 -15.87 7.91 -2.10
CA ALA A 298 -15.16 6.63 -1.98
C ALA A 298 -15.40 5.96 -0.62
N ALA A 299 -15.37 6.73 0.48
CA ALA A 299 -15.70 6.21 1.81
C ALA A 299 -17.12 5.65 1.87
N ALA A 300 -18.10 6.33 1.26
CA ALA A 300 -19.48 5.86 1.20
C ALA A 300 -19.61 4.58 0.34
N GLU A 301 -18.91 4.50 -0.79
CA GLU A 301 -18.88 3.31 -1.63
C GLU A 301 -18.21 2.12 -0.95
N ALA A 302 -17.07 2.34 -0.29
CA ALA A 302 -16.41 1.32 0.51
C ALA A 302 -17.33 0.81 1.63
N SER A 303 -18.13 1.71 2.24
CA SER A 303 -19.15 1.34 3.23
C SER A 303 -20.21 0.40 2.67
N ASN A 304 -20.69 0.68 1.46
CA ASN A 304 -21.65 -0.19 0.78
C ASN A 304 -21.00 -1.53 0.38
N ALA A 305 -19.75 -1.49 -0.08
CA ALA A 305 -19.00 -2.67 -0.49
C ALA A 305 -18.76 -3.67 0.65
N ILE A 306 -18.62 -3.20 1.89
CA ILE A 306 -18.51 -4.07 3.08
C ILE A 306 -19.70 -5.04 3.19
N PHE A 307 -20.91 -4.57 2.89
CA PHE A 307 -22.13 -5.40 2.96
C PHE A 307 -22.42 -6.17 1.67
N ALA A 308 -21.89 -5.71 0.54
CA ALA A 308 -22.04 -6.36 -0.76
C ALA A 308 -21.00 -7.47 -1.01
N ALA A 309 -19.89 -7.48 -0.26
CA ALA A 309 -18.81 -8.45 -0.40
C ALA A 309 -19.29 -9.89 -0.23
N GLY A 310 -18.89 -10.77 -1.15
CA GLY A 310 -19.22 -12.20 -1.14
C GLY A 310 -18.21 -13.04 -0.37
N THR A 311 -17.04 -12.50 -0.05
CA THR A 311 -15.96 -13.23 0.64
C THR A 311 -15.32 -12.41 1.77
N PRO A 312 -14.73 -13.05 2.81
CA PRO A 312 -13.98 -12.34 3.84
C PRO A 312 -12.83 -11.49 3.28
N ARG A 313 -12.26 -11.89 2.14
CA ARG A 313 -11.18 -11.15 1.48
C ARG A 313 -11.68 -9.87 0.81
N GLU A 314 -12.80 -9.93 0.11
CA GLU A 314 -13.43 -8.73 -0.46
C GLU A 314 -13.84 -7.77 0.65
N GLN A 315 -14.45 -8.30 1.73
CA GLN A 315 -14.85 -7.49 2.88
C GLN A 315 -13.64 -6.87 3.59
N TYR A 316 -12.53 -7.61 3.70
CA TYR A 316 -11.25 -7.11 4.20
C TYR A 316 -10.79 -5.87 3.43
N PHE A 317 -10.75 -5.93 2.09
CA PHE A 317 -10.34 -4.79 1.28
C PHE A 317 -11.35 -3.64 1.31
N ALA A 318 -12.65 -3.92 1.39
CA ALA A 318 -13.66 -2.87 1.54
C ALA A 318 -13.49 -2.10 2.86
N TRP A 319 -13.22 -2.79 3.97
CA TRP A 319 -12.85 -2.15 5.24
C TRP A 319 -11.55 -1.37 5.14
N PHE A 320 -10.53 -1.93 4.47
CA PHE A 320 -9.25 -1.26 4.27
C PHE A 320 -9.40 0.03 3.44
N ASN A 321 -10.21 0.01 2.39
CA ASN A 321 -10.52 1.17 1.56
C ASN A 321 -11.23 2.25 2.37
N ARG A 322 -12.27 1.89 3.13
CA ARG A 322 -12.95 2.81 4.04
C ARG A 322 -11.96 3.44 5.03
N GLY A 323 -11.07 2.63 5.61
CA GLY A 323 -10.03 3.11 6.51
C GLY A 323 -9.12 4.15 5.85
N ASP A 324 -8.62 3.86 4.65
CA ASP A 324 -7.74 4.77 3.91
C ASP A 324 -8.44 6.08 3.53
N ASP A 325 -9.72 6.01 3.16
CA ASP A 325 -10.51 7.20 2.86
C ASP A 325 -10.72 8.07 4.09
N LEU A 326 -10.99 7.46 5.24
CA LEU A 326 -11.17 8.17 6.51
C LEU A 326 -9.85 8.75 7.05
N VAL A 327 -8.71 8.08 6.81
CA VAL A 327 -7.39 8.66 7.08
C VAL A 327 -7.19 9.96 6.28
N TYR A 328 -7.53 9.96 4.99
CA TYR A 328 -7.43 11.17 4.18
C TYR A 328 -8.34 12.30 4.70
N LEU A 329 -9.53 11.94 5.18
CA LEU A 329 -10.51 12.88 5.75
C LEU A 329 -10.22 13.26 7.21
N ASP A 330 -9.05 12.91 7.75
CA ASP A 330 -8.63 13.12 9.15
C ASP A 330 -9.55 12.49 10.22
N ASP A 331 -10.43 11.56 9.84
CA ASP A 331 -11.22 10.74 10.77
C ASP A 331 -10.43 9.50 11.19
N TYR A 332 -9.36 9.73 11.97
CA TYR A 332 -8.49 8.65 12.45
C TYR A 332 -9.20 7.65 13.37
N GLY A 333 -10.26 8.08 14.07
CA GLY A 333 -11.08 7.22 14.91
C GLY A 333 -11.87 6.21 14.08
N GLY A 334 -12.66 6.71 13.13
CA GLY A 334 -13.40 5.85 12.19
C GLY A 334 -12.48 4.99 11.33
N ALA A 335 -11.30 5.52 10.95
CA ALA A 335 -10.29 4.74 10.24
C ALA A 335 -9.74 3.58 11.07
N ALA A 336 -9.38 3.82 12.34
CA ALA A 336 -8.86 2.78 13.22
C ALA A 336 -9.89 1.66 13.43
N GLU A 337 -11.17 2.01 13.61
CA GLU A 337 -12.25 1.03 13.69
C GLU A 337 -12.39 0.22 12.40
N ALA A 338 -12.31 0.87 11.23
CA ALA A 338 -12.35 0.19 9.94
C ALA A 338 -11.20 -0.81 9.77
N TYR A 339 -9.97 -0.43 10.14
CA TYR A 339 -8.84 -1.35 10.10
C TYR A 339 -8.95 -2.49 11.12
N ASP A 340 -9.50 -2.24 12.30
CA ASP A 340 -9.76 -3.32 13.27
C ASP A 340 -10.70 -4.37 12.69
N GLN A 341 -11.77 -3.95 11.99
CA GLN A 341 -12.66 -4.87 11.29
C GLN A 341 -11.94 -5.64 10.18
N ALA A 342 -11.09 -4.96 9.40
CA ALA A 342 -10.26 -5.62 8.40
C ALA A 342 -9.36 -6.70 9.04
N PHE A 343 -8.57 -6.35 10.06
CA PHE A 343 -7.67 -7.30 10.70
C PHE A 343 -8.40 -8.42 11.46
N ALA A 344 -9.63 -8.21 11.94
CA ALA A 344 -10.48 -9.27 12.50
C ALA A 344 -10.95 -10.30 11.45
N LEU A 345 -11.09 -9.88 10.19
CA LEU A 345 -11.42 -10.77 9.06
C LEU A 345 -10.20 -11.52 8.52
N TYR A 346 -9.00 -10.97 8.68
CA TYR A 346 -7.78 -11.52 8.07
C TYR A 346 -7.53 -13.02 8.39
N PRO A 347 -7.69 -13.52 9.63
CA PRO A 347 -7.55 -14.95 9.93
C PRO A 347 -8.58 -15.84 9.22
N GLN A 348 -9.73 -15.28 8.82
CA GLN A 348 -10.82 -16.00 8.14
C GLN A 348 -10.59 -16.13 6.62
N ILE A 349 -9.62 -15.39 6.07
CA ILE A 349 -9.18 -15.54 4.68
C ILE A 349 -8.32 -16.81 4.59
N PRO A 350 -8.56 -17.70 3.61
CA PRO A 350 -7.68 -18.84 3.34
C PRO A 350 -6.22 -18.40 3.23
N GLU A 351 -5.29 -19.14 3.83
CA GLU A 351 -3.89 -18.70 3.99
C GLU A 351 -3.25 -18.33 2.66
N GLU A 352 -3.48 -19.13 1.62
CA GLU A 352 -2.96 -18.92 0.27
C GLU A 352 -3.51 -17.68 -0.44
N LYS A 353 -4.61 -17.11 0.08
CA LYS A 353 -5.25 -15.88 -0.45
C LYS A 353 -5.03 -14.66 0.43
N ARG A 354 -4.33 -14.80 1.57
CA ARG A 354 -4.10 -13.68 2.49
C ARG A 354 -3.23 -12.60 1.83
N PRO A 355 -3.65 -11.32 1.83
CA PRO A 355 -2.88 -10.22 1.27
C PRO A 355 -1.77 -9.76 2.23
N TRP A 356 -0.85 -10.66 2.58
CA TRP A 356 0.16 -10.41 3.63
C TRP A 356 1.16 -9.27 3.29
N ARG A 357 1.21 -8.83 2.03
CA ARG A 357 2.01 -7.67 1.58
C ARG A 357 1.24 -6.35 1.61
N VAL A 358 0.00 -6.29 2.10
CA VAL A 358 -0.83 -5.07 2.05
C VAL A 358 -0.11 -3.83 2.62
N MET A 359 0.59 -4.00 3.75
CA MET A 359 1.34 -2.93 4.42
C MET A 359 2.58 -2.47 3.64
N TRP A 360 2.97 -3.15 2.57
CA TRP A 360 4.03 -2.68 1.68
C TRP A 360 3.56 -1.53 0.80
N TYR A 361 2.24 -1.45 0.56
CA TYR A 361 1.64 -0.48 -0.35
C TYR A 361 0.66 0.47 0.34
N ARG A 362 0.12 0.09 1.50
CA ARG A 362 -0.99 0.79 2.14
C ARG A 362 -0.64 1.08 3.60
N THR A 363 -0.21 2.31 3.88
CA THR A 363 0.30 2.72 5.19
C THR A 363 -0.77 3.31 6.12
N GLY A 364 -2.01 3.44 5.66
CA GLY A 364 -3.10 4.08 6.41
C GLY A 364 -3.32 3.57 7.85
N PRO A 365 -3.18 2.25 8.14
CA PRO A 365 -3.26 1.76 9.52
C PRO A 365 -2.28 2.42 10.50
N TYR A 366 -1.07 2.79 10.04
CA TYR A 366 -0.10 3.44 10.92
C TYR A 366 -0.57 4.84 11.34
N TRP A 367 -1.15 5.60 10.41
CA TRP A 367 -1.73 6.91 10.70
C TRP A 367 -2.89 6.78 11.70
N ALA A 368 -3.86 5.93 11.37
CA ALA A 368 -5.05 5.75 12.19
C ALA A 368 -4.71 5.33 13.62
N TYR A 369 -3.86 4.32 13.81
CA TYR A 369 -3.46 3.87 15.14
C TYR A 369 -2.58 4.90 15.87
N PHE A 370 -1.67 5.59 15.18
CA PHE A 370 -0.82 6.59 15.82
C PHE A 370 -1.63 7.79 16.34
N TYR A 371 -2.50 8.36 15.51
CA TYR A 371 -3.30 9.54 15.89
C TYR A 371 -4.46 9.22 16.84
N THR A 372 -4.81 7.94 17.00
CA THR A 372 -5.70 7.47 18.08
C THR A 372 -4.94 7.01 19.33
N GLN A 373 -3.63 7.29 19.42
CA GLN A 373 -2.74 6.95 20.54
C GLN A 373 -2.58 5.44 20.81
N ARG A 374 -2.90 4.61 19.82
CA ARG A 374 -2.71 3.15 19.85
C ARG A 374 -1.28 2.80 19.41
N TYR A 375 -0.30 3.35 20.12
CA TYR A 375 1.11 3.24 19.75
C TYR A 375 1.61 1.78 19.73
N TYR A 376 1.13 0.93 20.66
CA TYR A 376 1.47 -0.49 20.66
C TYR A 376 0.94 -1.23 19.43
N ASP A 377 -0.18 -0.81 18.84
CA ASP A 377 -0.68 -1.38 17.59
C ASP A 377 0.19 -0.98 16.40
N VAL A 378 0.69 0.26 16.37
CA VAL A 378 1.68 0.69 15.38
C VAL A 378 2.95 -0.14 15.51
N ILE A 379 3.47 -0.32 16.74
CA ILE A 379 4.67 -1.12 17.01
C ILE A 379 4.48 -2.57 16.57
N GLY A 380 3.36 -3.19 16.96
CA GLY A 380 3.04 -4.57 16.64
C GLY A 380 2.87 -4.79 15.15
N LEU A 381 2.11 -3.94 14.47
CA LEU A 381 1.87 -4.02 13.03
C LEU A 381 3.16 -3.83 12.23
N ALA A 382 3.97 -2.82 12.55
CA ALA A 382 5.24 -2.58 11.88
C ALA A 382 6.25 -3.71 12.14
N THR A 383 6.28 -4.27 13.35
CA THR A 383 7.14 -5.41 13.69
C THR A 383 6.72 -6.67 12.95
N ALA A 384 5.42 -6.98 12.88
CA ALA A 384 4.90 -8.09 12.10
C ALA A 384 5.23 -7.93 10.60
N THR A 385 5.02 -6.72 10.06
CA THR A 385 5.29 -6.38 8.66
C THR A 385 6.77 -6.58 8.32
N LEU A 386 7.67 -5.93 9.05
CA LEU A 386 9.12 -6.03 8.83
C LEU A 386 9.65 -7.45 9.07
N GLY A 387 9.10 -8.16 10.06
CA GLY A 387 9.47 -9.54 10.38
C GLY A 387 9.09 -10.54 9.28
N ALA A 388 7.92 -10.36 8.66
CA ALA A 388 7.41 -11.20 7.57
C ALA A 388 8.22 -11.04 6.26
N MET A 389 8.86 -9.88 6.04
CA MET A 389 9.63 -9.65 4.82
C MET A 389 10.91 -10.50 4.76
N SER A 390 11.24 -11.01 3.57
CA SER A 390 12.56 -11.64 3.35
C SER A 390 13.75 -10.72 3.67
N GLU A 391 13.55 -9.42 3.44
CA GLU A 391 14.45 -8.35 3.80
C GLU A 391 13.63 -7.13 4.27
N PRO A 392 13.85 -6.59 5.48
CA PRO A 392 13.13 -5.42 5.98
C PRO A 392 13.62 -4.16 5.28
N VAL A 393 12.86 -3.67 4.29
CA VAL A 393 13.24 -2.52 3.45
C VAL A 393 12.11 -1.50 3.27
N LEU A 394 11.15 -1.45 4.19
CA LEU A 394 10.06 -0.47 4.19
C LEU A 394 10.40 0.65 5.17
N GLU A 395 10.90 1.76 4.66
CA GLU A 395 11.24 2.92 5.49
C GLU A 395 10.04 3.46 6.27
N GLU A 396 8.82 3.38 5.75
CA GLU A 396 7.62 3.85 6.42
C GLU A 396 7.32 3.01 7.65
N SER A 397 7.45 1.68 7.56
CA SER A 397 7.27 0.80 8.72
C SER A 397 8.30 1.09 9.81
N PHE A 398 9.56 1.38 9.44
CA PHE A 398 10.56 1.82 10.41
C PHE A 398 10.20 3.18 11.01
N TYR A 399 9.88 4.18 10.18
CA TYR A 399 9.50 5.52 10.60
C TYR A 399 8.33 5.51 11.60
N TRP A 400 7.22 4.85 11.26
CA TRP A 400 6.04 4.78 12.11
C TRP A 400 6.28 4.01 13.41
N ARG A 401 7.04 2.91 13.37
CA ARG A 401 7.44 2.21 14.59
C ARG A 401 8.33 3.08 15.47
N GLY A 402 9.24 3.84 14.87
CA GLY A 402 10.11 4.77 15.57
C GLY A 402 9.33 5.85 16.31
N LEU A 403 8.36 6.49 15.63
CA LEU A 403 7.48 7.47 16.27
C LEU A 403 6.65 6.86 17.40
N ALA A 404 6.12 5.66 17.21
CA ALA A 404 5.32 4.99 18.24
C ALA A 404 6.18 4.58 19.44
N ARG A 405 7.41 4.10 19.22
CA ARG A 405 8.38 3.80 20.28
C ARG A 405 8.75 5.03 21.08
N GLU A 406 8.98 6.16 20.40
CA GLU A 406 9.22 7.44 21.06
C GLU A 406 8.03 7.82 21.96
N ALA A 407 6.80 7.72 21.44
CA ALA A 407 5.59 8.03 22.18
C ALA A 407 5.38 7.12 23.40
N THR A 408 5.87 5.88 23.36
CA THR A 408 5.86 4.96 24.51
C THR A 408 7.11 5.07 25.41
N GLY A 409 8.04 5.98 25.11
CA GLY A 409 9.25 6.23 25.90
C GLY A 409 10.48 5.36 25.54
N ASP A 410 10.39 4.49 24.54
CA ASP A 410 11.52 3.72 23.98
C ASP A 410 12.32 4.59 22.99
N VAL A 411 13.04 5.58 23.53
CA VAL A 411 13.81 6.55 22.73
C VAL A 411 14.96 5.87 21.99
N ASP A 412 15.61 4.88 22.59
CA ASP A 412 16.70 4.13 21.94
C ASP A 412 16.20 3.33 20.74
N GLY A 413 15.07 2.64 20.89
CA GLY A 413 14.41 1.93 19.81
C GLY A 413 13.87 2.87 18.72
N ALA A 414 13.41 4.08 19.09
CA ALA A 414 13.00 5.11 18.15
C ALA A 414 14.16 5.61 17.29
N LEU A 415 15.29 5.95 17.91
CA LEU A 415 16.52 6.35 17.21
C LEU A 415 17.02 5.26 16.26
N ALA A 416 16.98 4.00 16.68
CA ALA A 416 17.38 2.86 15.85
C ALA A 416 16.52 2.75 14.59
N ASP A 417 15.20 2.83 14.73
CA ASP A 417 14.27 2.73 13.61
C ASP A 417 14.35 3.96 12.68
N LEU A 418 14.44 5.18 13.22
CA LEU A 418 14.54 6.40 12.41
C LEU A 418 15.85 6.45 11.61
N ARG A 419 16.96 5.99 12.18
CA ARG A 419 18.22 5.84 11.43
C ARG A 419 18.09 4.86 10.27
N GLU A 420 17.37 3.75 10.48
CA GLU A 420 17.15 2.78 9.42
C GLU A 420 16.24 3.32 8.31
N ALA A 421 15.17 4.05 8.66
CA ALA A 421 14.32 4.75 7.69
C ALA A 421 15.13 5.73 6.83
N VAL A 422 15.98 6.57 7.45
CA VAL A 422 16.86 7.52 6.72
C VAL A 422 17.93 6.78 5.91
N ARG A 423 18.46 5.66 6.41
CA ARG A 423 19.45 4.84 5.67
C ARG A 423 18.84 4.21 4.42
N LEU A 424 17.58 3.76 4.52
CA LEU A 424 16.83 3.19 3.40
C LEU A 424 16.46 4.30 2.41
N ASN A 425 15.95 5.43 2.88
CA ASN A 425 15.55 6.55 2.06
C ASN A 425 16.12 7.88 2.61
N PRO A 426 17.30 8.32 2.11
CA PRO A 426 17.91 9.57 2.53
C PRO A 426 17.08 10.82 2.20
N ASN A 427 16.09 10.71 1.32
CA ASN A 427 15.19 11.80 0.95
C ASN A 427 13.91 11.83 1.82
N PHE A 428 13.77 10.91 2.78
CA PHE A 428 12.61 10.87 3.67
C PHE A 428 12.69 11.99 4.72
N SER A 429 12.29 13.19 4.32
CA SER A 429 12.41 14.42 5.10
C SER A 429 11.76 14.34 6.48
N ALA A 430 10.62 13.66 6.61
CA ALA A 430 9.96 13.44 7.89
C ALA A 430 10.82 12.59 8.84
N ALA A 431 11.37 11.46 8.36
CA ALA A 431 12.26 10.62 9.17
C ALA A 431 13.53 11.39 9.58
N GLN A 432 14.10 12.18 8.68
CA GLN A 432 15.28 13.01 8.98
C GLN A 432 14.97 14.08 10.05
N TYR A 433 13.81 14.72 9.97
CA TYR A 433 13.37 15.71 10.95
C TYR A 433 13.25 15.09 12.35
N HIS A 434 12.53 13.97 12.47
CA HIS A 434 12.33 13.31 13.77
C HIS A 434 13.64 12.73 14.33
N LEU A 435 14.52 12.20 13.48
CA LEU A 435 15.85 11.74 13.89
C LEU A 435 16.69 12.90 14.47
N ASN A 436 16.79 14.01 13.75
CA ASN A 436 17.56 15.17 14.18
C ASN A 436 17.05 15.75 15.50
N ARG A 437 15.71 15.81 15.66
CA ARG A 437 15.07 16.28 16.88
C ARG A 437 15.50 15.42 18.09
N LEU A 438 15.35 14.10 17.98
CA LEU A 438 15.74 13.18 19.05
C LEU A 438 17.25 13.20 19.35
N GLU A 439 18.11 13.28 18.33
CA GLU A 439 19.56 13.38 18.52
C GLU A 439 19.99 14.70 19.18
N SER A 440 19.20 15.76 18.99
CA SER A 440 19.42 17.06 19.64
C SER A 440 18.88 17.17 21.07
N GLY A 441 18.15 16.15 21.55
CA GLY A 441 17.53 16.16 22.88
C GLY A 441 16.36 17.14 23.02
N GLN A 442 15.75 17.54 21.90
CA GLN A 442 14.52 18.32 21.82
C GLN A 442 13.31 17.40 21.71
#